data_AF-A0A2M7XSD9-F1
#
_entry.id   AF-A0A2M7XSD9-F1
#
_cell.length_a   1.000
_cell.length_b   1.000
_cell.length_c   1.000
_cell.angle_alpha   90.00
_cell.angle_beta   90.00
_cell.angle_gamma   90.00
#
_symmetry.space_group_name_H-M   'P 1'
#
loop_
_entity.id
_entity.type
_entity.pdbx_description
1 polymer ?
#
loop_
_entity_poly.entity_id
_entity_poly.type
_entity_poly.pdbx_seq_one_letter_code
_entity_poly.pdbx_strand_id
1 'polypeptide(L)'
;MVQSHKCQKNRRGSVLAIVMIYFVVFSLTGLAALAVASYYKMEVVQAKQNESNYLAVESVLNEALWRINVGADSLADFSRNGITSTYSSITRLVTISSEKRTISVALEDMHPFSQGVAFRDAIDTSSYSITLLPGHGIRQFPTLPTIDTTYYLSHAVAVYNGGNINIEGVMASGIHYVKKGTVFLKNGTYLDGTLVIMGKLKVVGTDVILNAIPDSNGTYLPALIVADSTSDISTTPGIIIRGPIFSAGPFSMKGGTLTGPLVGTEIELSSKLDINDLSNEKYYDYPPGFGDVHAYDWPKRISAQSWKVVL
;
A
#
# COMPACT_ATOMS: atom_id res chain seq x y z
N MET A 1 37.25 -11.32 99.87
CA MET A 1 37.40 -12.67 99.30
C MET A 1 36.03 -13.15 98.84
N VAL A 2 35.86 -13.31 97.52
CA VAL A 2 35.06 -14.34 96.79
C VAL A 2 33.67 -14.69 97.38
N GLN A 3 32.53 -14.42 96.73
CA GLN A 3 32.05 -15.21 95.58
C GLN A 3 31.12 -14.44 94.62
N SER A 4 31.53 -14.53 93.35
CA SER A 4 30.86 -14.23 92.10
C SER A 4 29.37 -14.63 92.02
N HIS A 5 28.52 -13.66 91.65
CA HIS A 5 27.23 -13.92 91.03
C HIS A 5 27.41 -14.67 89.71
N LYS A 6 27.16 -15.99 89.72
CA LYS A 6 26.93 -16.76 88.50
C LYS A 6 25.45 -16.71 88.16
N CYS A 7 25.07 -15.71 87.37
CA CYS A 7 23.89 -15.79 86.52
C CYS A 7 24.09 -17.01 85.59
N GLN A 8 23.43 -18.13 85.88
CA GLN A 8 23.31 -19.23 84.93
C GLN A 8 22.47 -18.72 83.76
N LYS A 9 23.15 -18.08 82.81
CA LYS A 9 22.58 -17.62 81.55
C LYS A 9 21.99 -18.84 80.86
N ASN A 10 20.66 -18.84 80.72
CA ASN A 10 19.85 -19.91 80.16
C ASN A 10 20.19 -20.12 78.67
N ARG A 11 21.34 -20.76 78.38
CA ARG A 11 21.88 -20.95 77.02
C ARG A 11 20.93 -21.78 76.15
N ARG A 12 20.11 -22.64 76.74
CA ARG A 12 19.12 -23.47 76.01
C ARG A 12 17.88 -22.67 75.58
N GLY A 13 17.38 -21.77 76.42
CA GLY A 13 16.28 -20.85 76.06
C GLY A 13 16.67 -19.84 74.98
N SER A 14 17.92 -19.36 75.00
CA SER A 14 18.42 -18.42 73.98
C SER A 14 18.61 -19.06 72.61
N VAL A 15 19.06 -20.32 72.54
CA VAL A 15 19.20 -21.05 71.27
C VAL A 15 17.82 -21.39 70.69
N LEU A 16 16.86 -21.80 71.53
CA LEU A 16 15.49 -22.07 71.09
C LEU A 16 14.80 -20.81 70.52
N ALA A 17 14.97 -19.66 71.19
CA ALA A 17 14.43 -18.39 70.71
C ALA A 17 15.05 -17.96 69.37
N ILE A 18 16.37 -18.13 69.20
CA ILE A 18 17.06 -17.85 67.94
C ILE A 18 16.55 -18.77 66.82
N VAL A 19 16.41 -20.07 67.08
CA VAL A 19 15.89 -21.03 66.10
C VAL A 19 14.43 -20.73 65.72
N MET A 20 13.59 -20.34 66.69
CA MET A 20 12.21 -19.91 66.41
C MET A 20 12.18 -18.63 65.57
N ILE A 21 13.01 -17.63 65.87
CA ILE A 21 13.08 -16.39 65.09
C ILE A 21 13.53 -16.70 63.65
N TYR A 22 14.56 -17.54 63.47
CA TYR A 22 14.98 -17.95 62.14
C TYR A 22 13.87 -18.71 61.40
N PHE A 23 13.16 -19.62 62.06
CA PHE A 23 12.04 -20.35 61.46
C PHE A 23 10.90 -19.41 61.04
N VAL A 24 10.57 -18.42 61.87
CA VAL A 24 9.56 -17.39 61.56
C VAL A 24 10.00 -16.51 60.40
N VAL A 25 11.26 -16.07 60.37
CA VAL A 25 11.79 -15.25 59.27
C VAL A 25 11.86 -16.04 57.96
N PHE A 26 12.30 -17.30 57.98
CA PHE A 26 12.35 -18.16 56.80
C PHE A 26 10.95 -18.53 56.28
N SER A 27 9.99 -18.76 57.16
CA SER A 27 8.60 -19.05 56.75
C SER A 27 7.89 -17.82 56.19
N LEU A 28 8.07 -16.64 56.79
CA LEU A 28 7.52 -15.38 56.27
C LEU A 28 8.14 -14.99 54.93
N THR A 29 9.47 -15.13 54.78
CA THR A 29 10.14 -14.86 53.50
C THR A 29 9.79 -15.90 52.44
N GLY A 30 9.64 -17.18 52.80
CA GLY A 30 9.18 -18.23 51.90
C GLY A 30 7.74 -18.01 51.40
N LEU A 31 6.83 -17.58 52.28
CA LEU A 31 5.46 -17.22 51.91
C LEU A 31 5.41 -15.98 51.01
N ALA A 32 6.21 -14.96 51.31
CA ALA A 32 6.32 -13.77 50.47
C ALA A 32 6.87 -14.10 49.08
N ALA A 33 7.92 -14.93 48.99
CA ALA A 33 8.48 -15.39 47.72
C ALA A 33 7.47 -16.23 46.92
N LEU A 34 6.68 -17.08 47.57
CA LEU A 34 5.62 -17.86 46.92
C LEU A 34 4.49 -16.97 46.41
N ALA A 35 4.08 -15.96 47.20
CA ALA A 35 3.07 -14.99 46.79
C ALA A 35 3.52 -14.21 45.55
N VAL A 36 4.76 -13.71 45.56
CA VAL A 36 5.36 -13.02 44.41
C VAL A 36 5.44 -13.95 43.18
N ALA A 37 5.92 -15.19 43.35
CA ALA A 37 5.99 -16.16 42.26
C ALA A 37 4.61 -16.52 41.69
N SER A 38 3.57 -16.62 42.54
CA SER A 38 2.20 -16.89 42.11
C SER A 38 1.61 -15.72 41.30
N TYR A 39 1.91 -14.49 41.73
CA TYR A 39 1.51 -13.27 41.03
C TYR A 39 2.18 -13.17 39.65
N TYR A 40 3.50 -13.40 39.58
CA TYR A 40 4.22 -13.45 38.30
C TYR A 40 3.69 -14.52 37.35
N LYS A 41 3.35 -15.72 37.87
CA LYS A 41 2.76 -16.78 37.05
C LYS A 41 1.43 -16.35 36.45
N MET A 42 0.58 -15.67 37.22
CA MET A 42 -0.70 -15.14 36.72
C MET A 42 -0.49 -14.08 35.63
N GLU A 43 0.41 -13.13 35.83
CA GLU A 43 0.70 -12.10 34.82
C GLU A 43 1.26 -12.72 33.53
N VAL A 44 2.18 -13.68 33.62
CA VAL A 44 2.75 -14.36 32.45
C VAL A 44 1.68 -15.15 31.68
N VAL A 45 0.76 -15.82 32.38
CA VAL A 45 -0.35 -16.54 31.75
C VAL A 45 -1.30 -15.56 31.06
N GLN A 46 -1.63 -14.43 31.69
CA GLN A 46 -2.47 -13.39 31.09
C GLN A 46 -1.80 -12.76 29.86
N ALA A 47 -0.50 -12.48 29.92
CA ALA A 47 0.27 -11.93 28.81
C ALA A 47 0.27 -12.89 27.60
N LYS A 48 0.56 -14.19 27.83
CA LYS A 48 0.50 -15.21 26.77
C LYS A 48 -0.91 -15.36 26.17
N GLN A 49 -1.94 -15.29 27.00
CA GLN A 49 -3.32 -15.37 26.51
C GLN A 49 -3.68 -14.15 25.65
N ASN A 50 -3.22 -12.96 26.03
CA ASN A 50 -3.43 -11.75 25.25
C ASN A 50 -2.70 -11.78 23.90
N GLU A 51 -1.47 -12.31 23.86
CA GLU A 51 -0.71 -12.50 22.63
C GLU A 51 -1.37 -13.53 21.70
N SER A 52 -1.80 -14.68 22.25
CA SER A 52 -2.53 -15.69 21.47
C SER A 52 -3.84 -15.14 20.89
N ASN A 53 -4.56 -14.29 21.63
CA ASN A 53 -5.78 -13.65 21.15
C ASN A 53 -5.48 -12.63 20.04
N TYR A 54 -4.35 -11.92 20.11
CA TYR A 54 -3.92 -10.98 19.08
C TYR A 54 -3.65 -11.69 17.75
N LEU A 55 -2.87 -12.78 17.80
CA LEU A 55 -2.60 -13.61 16.62
C LEU A 55 -3.87 -14.23 16.02
N ALA A 56 -4.82 -14.64 16.87
CA ALA A 56 -6.11 -15.16 16.40
C ALA A 56 -6.93 -14.09 15.67
N VAL A 57 -6.95 -12.85 16.17
CA VAL A 57 -7.65 -11.73 15.52
C VAL A 57 -6.97 -11.33 14.22
N GLU A 58 -5.64 -11.25 14.16
CA GLU A 58 -4.91 -10.98 12.91
C GLU A 58 -5.15 -12.08 11.86
N SER A 59 -5.19 -13.35 12.28
CA SER A 59 -5.49 -14.46 11.38
C SER A 59 -6.91 -14.36 10.81
N VAL A 60 -7.90 -14.00 11.62
CA VAL A 60 -9.29 -13.82 11.16
C VAL A 60 -9.40 -12.61 10.23
N LEU A 61 -8.68 -11.52 10.52
CA LEU A 61 -8.63 -10.34 9.65
C LEU A 61 -8.03 -10.67 8.28
N ASN A 62 -6.91 -11.40 8.25
CA ASN A 62 -6.29 -11.83 7.00
C ASN A 62 -7.20 -12.77 6.19
N GLU A 63 -7.91 -13.67 6.87
CA GLU A 63 -8.90 -14.54 6.23
C GLU A 63 -10.09 -13.72 5.68
N ALA A 64 -10.59 -12.74 6.42
CA ALA A 64 -11.65 -11.85 5.94
C ALA A 64 -11.22 -11.07 4.70
N LEU A 65 -10.01 -10.50 4.71
CA LEU A 65 -9.45 -9.79 3.56
C LEU A 65 -9.28 -10.68 2.34
N TRP A 66 -8.80 -11.92 2.54
CA TRP A 66 -8.70 -12.89 1.45
C TRP A 66 -10.06 -13.25 0.87
N ARG A 67 -11.08 -13.48 1.72
CA ARG A 67 -12.45 -13.81 1.29
C ARG A 67 -13.08 -12.70 0.47
N ILE A 68 -12.93 -11.44 0.90
CA ILE A 68 -13.41 -10.27 0.13
C ILE A 68 -12.72 -10.19 -1.23
N ASN A 69 -11.41 -10.48 -1.29
CA ASN A 69 -10.66 -10.38 -2.54
C ASN A 69 -10.89 -11.53 -3.53
N VAL A 70 -11.47 -12.64 -3.09
CA VAL A 70 -11.73 -13.83 -3.94
C VAL A 70 -13.18 -13.93 -4.39
N GLY A 71 -14.11 -13.22 -3.73
CA GLY A 71 -15.53 -13.30 -4.06
C GLY A 71 -16.30 -12.07 -3.59
N ALA A 72 -17.59 -12.25 -3.31
CA ALA A 72 -18.43 -11.14 -2.88
C ALA A 72 -17.99 -10.60 -1.50
N ASP A 73 -18.13 -9.30 -1.31
CA ASP A 73 -17.86 -8.59 -0.05
C ASP A 73 -18.53 -9.25 1.17
N SER A 74 -19.72 -9.82 1.00
CA SER A 74 -20.46 -10.52 2.07
C SER A 74 -19.72 -11.76 2.61
N LEU A 75 -18.71 -12.27 1.91
CA LEU A 75 -17.91 -13.41 2.38
C LEU A 75 -16.98 -13.05 3.55
N ALA A 76 -16.74 -11.76 3.81
CA ALA A 76 -16.05 -11.34 5.02
C ALA A 76 -16.88 -11.51 6.30
N ASP A 77 -18.20 -11.71 6.18
CA ASP A 77 -19.08 -11.95 7.31
C ASP A 77 -19.01 -13.43 7.70
N PHE A 78 -18.25 -13.74 8.76
CA PHE A 78 -18.16 -15.11 9.27
C PHE A 78 -17.82 -15.15 10.75
N SER A 79 -18.06 -16.30 11.38
CA SER A 79 -17.63 -16.57 12.74
C SER A 79 -16.76 -17.81 12.81
N ARG A 80 -15.67 -17.73 13.59
CA ARG A 80 -14.79 -18.86 13.90
C ARG A 80 -14.34 -18.76 15.36
N ASN A 81 -14.53 -19.84 16.12
CA ASN A 81 -14.05 -19.95 17.51
C ASN A 81 -14.48 -18.78 18.41
N GLY A 82 -15.71 -18.28 18.26
CA GLY A 82 -16.22 -17.15 19.05
C GLY A 82 -15.70 -15.76 18.63
N ILE A 83 -14.91 -15.68 17.55
CA ILE A 83 -14.51 -14.43 16.90
C ILE A 83 -15.41 -14.24 15.67
N THR A 84 -16.01 -13.07 15.56
CA THR A 84 -16.88 -12.68 14.44
C THR A 84 -16.18 -11.63 13.60
N SER A 85 -16.22 -11.79 12.29
CA SER A 85 -15.81 -10.80 11.30
C SER A 85 -17.05 -10.26 10.64
N THR A 86 -17.11 -8.94 10.46
CA THR A 86 -18.18 -8.25 9.74
C THR A 86 -17.58 -7.20 8.82
N TYR A 87 -18.07 -7.08 7.59
CA TYR A 87 -17.68 -6.05 6.64
C TYR A 87 -18.85 -5.14 6.29
N SER A 88 -18.60 -3.84 6.34
CA SER A 88 -19.56 -2.82 5.89
C SER A 88 -19.03 -2.16 4.63
N SER A 89 -19.71 -2.37 3.50
CA SER A 89 -19.38 -1.73 2.21
C SER A 89 -19.58 -0.22 2.22
N ILE A 90 -20.48 0.30 3.07
CA ILE A 90 -20.76 1.73 3.21
C ILE A 90 -19.60 2.45 3.88
N THR A 91 -19.12 1.90 5.00
CA THR A 91 -18.03 2.51 5.79
C THR A 91 -16.65 1.99 5.41
N ARG A 92 -16.58 0.93 4.58
CA ARG A 92 -15.38 0.17 4.20
C ARG A 92 -14.58 -0.32 5.40
N LEU A 93 -15.27 -0.71 6.47
CA LEU A 93 -14.66 -1.22 7.68
C LEU A 93 -14.84 -2.74 7.77
N VAL A 94 -13.74 -3.44 8.04
CA VAL A 94 -13.79 -4.80 8.59
C VAL A 94 -13.71 -4.69 10.10
N THR A 95 -14.75 -5.14 10.77
CA THR A 95 -14.85 -5.18 12.22
C THR A 95 -14.76 -6.62 12.71
N ILE A 96 -13.71 -6.91 13.47
CA ILE A 96 -13.49 -8.19 14.14
C ILE A 96 -13.88 -8.03 15.61
N SER A 97 -14.88 -8.78 16.06
CA SER A 97 -15.33 -8.77 17.45
C SER A 97 -15.13 -10.14 18.10
N SER A 98 -14.62 -10.11 19.32
CA SER A 98 -14.46 -11.26 20.23
C SER A 98 -15.09 -10.90 21.57
N GLU A 99 -15.30 -11.88 22.46
CA GLU A 99 -15.88 -11.66 23.79
C GLU A 99 -15.19 -10.55 24.61
N LYS A 100 -13.93 -10.22 24.31
CA LYS A 100 -13.12 -9.28 25.10
C LYS A 100 -12.70 -8.02 24.36
N ARG A 101 -12.82 -7.98 23.03
CA ARG A 101 -12.23 -6.92 22.19
C ARG A 101 -12.92 -6.78 20.86
N THR A 102 -12.98 -5.56 20.35
CA THR A 102 -13.38 -5.26 18.97
C THR A 102 -12.29 -4.47 18.26
N ILE A 103 -11.84 -4.96 17.11
CA ILE A 103 -10.89 -4.26 16.23
C ILE A 103 -11.63 -3.87 14.97
N SER A 104 -11.50 -2.62 14.55
CA SER A 104 -12.00 -2.17 13.25
C SER A 104 -10.85 -1.64 12.41
N VAL A 105 -10.81 -2.09 11.16
CA VAL A 105 -9.77 -1.75 10.19
C VAL A 105 -10.43 -1.25 8.93
N ALA A 106 -9.95 -0.14 8.38
CA ALA A 106 -10.47 0.41 7.13
C ALA A 106 -9.77 -0.26 5.94
N LEU A 107 -10.57 -0.61 4.96
CA LEU A 107 -10.10 -1.14 3.69
C LEU A 107 -10.08 -0.03 2.64
N GLU A 108 -9.04 -0.05 1.82
CA GLU A 108 -8.91 0.80 0.65
C GLU A 108 -8.81 -0.05 -0.62
N ASP A 109 -9.41 0.48 -1.69
CA ASP A 109 -9.41 -0.15 -3.00
C ASP A 109 -8.03 0.00 -3.64
N MET A 110 -7.39 -1.12 -3.95
CA MET A 110 -6.15 -1.16 -4.71
C MET A 110 -6.48 -1.08 -6.20
N HIS A 111 -6.74 0.12 -6.70
CA HIS A 111 -6.92 0.33 -8.13
C HIS A 111 -5.55 0.30 -8.87
N PRO A 112 -5.50 0.16 -10.21
CA PRO A 112 -4.24 0.06 -10.95
C PRO A 112 -3.28 1.24 -10.72
N PHE A 113 -3.79 2.48 -10.65
CA PHE A 113 -2.96 3.65 -10.35
C PHE A 113 -2.38 3.66 -8.93
N SER A 114 -2.87 2.83 -7.99
CA SER A 114 -2.29 2.71 -6.64
C SER A 114 -0.99 1.92 -6.61
N GLN A 115 -0.55 1.36 -7.75
CA GLN A 115 0.64 0.53 -7.87
C GLN A 115 1.68 1.23 -8.75
N GLY A 116 2.97 1.05 -8.44
CA GLY A 116 4.07 1.59 -9.24
C GLY A 116 4.03 1.06 -10.67
N VAL A 117 3.72 -0.23 -10.83
CA VAL A 117 3.47 -0.84 -12.13
C VAL A 117 2.26 -1.77 -12.04
N ALA A 118 1.23 -1.48 -12.81
CA ALA A 118 0.03 -2.30 -12.94
C ALA A 118 -0.09 -2.83 -14.37
N PHE A 119 -0.21 -4.15 -14.52
CA PHE A 119 -0.34 -4.81 -15.82
C PHE A 119 -1.54 -5.75 -15.90
N ARG A 120 -2.05 -6.02 -17.10
CA ARG A 120 -3.15 -6.99 -17.29
C ARG A 120 -2.64 -8.38 -17.69
N ASP A 121 -1.83 -8.45 -18.72
CA ASP A 121 -1.52 -9.72 -19.39
C ASP A 121 -0.10 -10.19 -19.10
N ALA A 122 0.90 -9.35 -19.37
CA ALA A 122 2.31 -9.72 -19.21
C ALA A 122 3.20 -8.53 -18.84
N ILE A 123 4.32 -8.84 -18.17
CA ILE A 123 5.42 -7.91 -17.90
C ILE A 123 6.77 -8.59 -18.21
N ASP A 124 7.62 -7.96 -19.01
CA ASP A 124 9.03 -8.34 -19.19
C ASP A 124 9.90 -7.40 -18.34
N THR A 125 10.71 -7.99 -17.46
CA THR A 125 11.51 -7.29 -16.44
C THR A 125 13.02 -7.44 -16.64
N SER A 126 13.47 -7.67 -17.87
CA SER A 126 14.84 -8.12 -18.18
C SER A 126 15.98 -7.18 -17.73
N SER A 127 15.77 -5.84 -17.60
CA SER A 127 16.69 -4.96 -16.84
C SER A 127 16.14 -3.53 -16.61
N TYR A 128 15.80 -3.15 -15.37
CA TYR A 128 15.45 -1.77 -14.96
C TYR A 128 15.82 -1.50 -13.50
N SER A 129 15.85 -0.23 -13.08
CA SER A 129 15.89 0.17 -11.66
C SER A 129 14.53 0.67 -11.20
N ILE A 130 14.13 0.29 -9.99
CA ILE A 130 12.84 0.68 -9.42
C ILE A 130 13.01 1.11 -7.96
N THR A 131 12.52 2.30 -7.66
CA THR A 131 12.45 2.89 -6.32
C THR A 131 11.03 3.40 -6.12
N LEU A 132 10.25 2.67 -5.31
CA LEU A 132 8.84 2.93 -5.09
C LEU A 132 8.56 3.11 -3.60
N LEU A 133 7.52 3.89 -3.29
CA LEU A 133 6.94 3.99 -1.97
C LEU A 133 6.48 2.61 -1.46
N PRO A 134 6.58 2.36 -0.14
CA PRO A 134 6.09 1.13 0.46
C PRO A 134 4.61 0.88 0.12
N GLY A 135 4.28 -0.32 -0.37
CA GLY A 135 2.91 -0.68 -0.74
C GLY A 135 2.51 -0.36 -2.19
N HIS A 136 3.36 0.32 -2.96
CA HIS A 136 3.11 0.68 -4.37
C HIS A 136 3.88 -0.22 -5.34
N GLY A 137 3.80 -1.54 -5.15
CA GLY A 137 4.61 -2.51 -5.89
C GLY A 137 4.20 -2.72 -7.35
N ILE A 138 4.61 -3.87 -7.88
CA ILE A 138 4.21 -4.35 -9.21
C ILE A 138 3.07 -5.35 -9.03
N ARG A 139 1.95 -5.19 -9.75
CA ARG A 139 0.79 -6.09 -9.62
C ARG A 139 0.04 -6.31 -10.93
N GLN A 140 -0.48 -7.53 -11.09
CA GLN A 140 -1.40 -7.88 -12.15
C GLN A 140 -2.86 -7.58 -11.77
N PHE A 141 -3.63 -7.03 -12.70
CA PHE A 141 -5.06 -6.79 -12.57
C PHE A 141 -5.84 -7.50 -13.69
N PRO A 142 -7.00 -8.11 -13.39
CA PRO A 142 -7.81 -8.77 -14.42
C PRO A 142 -8.45 -7.76 -15.39
N THR A 143 -8.66 -6.53 -14.95
CA THR A 143 -9.22 -5.44 -15.74
C THR A 143 -8.47 -4.14 -15.48
N LEU A 144 -8.43 -3.27 -16.49
CA LEU A 144 -7.87 -1.92 -16.39
C LEU A 144 -9.00 -0.90 -16.52
N PRO A 145 -8.87 0.29 -15.92
CA PRO A 145 -9.88 1.32 -16.02
C PRO A 145 -10.07 1.76 -17.48
N THR A 146 -11.32 2.05 -17.84
CA THR A 146 -11.65 2.56 -19.18
C THR A 146 -11.46 4.07 -19.22
N ILE A 147 -10.80 4.57 -20.27
CA ILE A 147 -10.61 6.00 -20.49
C ILE A 147 -11.95 6.65 -20.85
N ASP A 148 -12.28 7.76 -20.18
CA ASP A 148 -13.36 8.65 -20.61
C ASP A 148 -12.85 9.61 -21.69
N THR A 149 -13.05 9.21 -22.95
CA THR A 149 -12.67 10.04 -24.10
C THR A 149 -13.43 11.36 -24.16
N THR A 150 -14.64 11.43 -23.59
CA THR A 150 -15.47 12.64 -23.60
C THR A 150 -14.89 13.67 -22.64
N TYR A 151 -14.45 13.24 -21.46
CA TYR A 151 -13.74 14.08 -20.51
C TYR A 151 -12.50 14.71 -21.14
N TYR A 152 -11.59 13.89 -21.68
CA TYR A 152 -10.34 14.43 -22.23
C TYR A 152 -10.55 15.29 -23.48
N LEU A 153 -11.52 14.95 -24.34
CA LEU A 153 -11.81 15.75 -25.52
C LEU A 153 -12.43 17.11 -25.17
N SER A 154 -13.31 17.17 -24.17
CA SER A 154 -13.99 18.42 -23.75
C SER A 154 -13.09 19.38 -22.99
N HIS A 155 -12.04 18.88 -22.34
CA HIS A 155 -11.06 19.68 -21.59
C HIS A 155 -9.74 19.89 -22.35
N ALA A 156 -9.66 19.47 -23.61
CA ALA A 156 -8.46 19.59 -24.42
C ALA A 156 -8.15 21.07 -24.77
N VAL A 157 -6.92 21.51 -24.52
CA VAL A 157 -6.41 22.80 -24.99
C VAL A 157 -6.03 22.74 -26.48
N ALA A 158 -5.73 21.55 -26.99
CA ALA A 158 -5.47 21.30 -28.40
C ALA A 158 -5.99 19.92 -28.82
N VAL A 159 -6.63 19.88 -30.00
CA VAL A 159 -7.17 18.65 -30.59
C VAL A 159 -6.58 18.43 -31.97
N TYR A 160 -5.95 17.28 -32.16
CA TYR A 160 -5.33 16.88 -33.42
C TYR A 160 -6.20 15.82 -34.10
N ASN A 161 -6.63 16.11 -35.33
CA ASN A 161 -7.60 15.26 -36.05
C ASN A 161 -6.99 14.00 -36.70
N GLY A 162 -5.66 13.90 -36.73
CA GLY A 162 -4.90 12.67 -37.00
C GLY A 162 -3.90 12.75 -38.15
N GLY A 163 -3.44 11.58 -38.62
CA GLY A 163 -2.33 11.46 -39.57
C GLY A 163 -0.98 11.22 -38.88
N ASN A 164 0.11 11.65 -39.51
CA ASN A 164 1.42 11.69 -38.86
C ASN A 164 1.59 13.06 -38.19
N ILE A 165 1.54 13.09 -36.86
CA ILE A 165 1.65 14.31 -36.07
C ILE A 165 3.07 14.35 -35.50
N ASN A 166 3.83 15.35 -35.92
CA ASN A 166 5.15 15.60 -35.36
C ASN A 166 5.01 16.67 -34.28
N ILE A 167 5.40 16.33 -33.06
CA ILE A 167 5.46 17.25 -31.93
C ILE A 167 6.93 17.55 -31.68
N GLU A 168 7.25 18.84 -31.66
CA GLU A 168 8.59 19.38 -31.41
C GLU A 168 8.44 20.72 -30.67
N GLY A 169 9.36 21.00 -29.73
CA GLY A 169 9.33 22.22 -28.92
C GLY A 169 8.36 22.21 -27.73
N VAL A 170 8.19 23.39 -27.12
CA VAL A 170 7.34 23.60 -25.94
C VAL A 170 5.88 23.69 -26.37
N MET A 171 5.06 22.80 -25.82
CA MET A 171 3.61 22.76 -26.01
C MET A 171 2.92 23.68 -25.00
N ALA A 172 1.70 24.13 -25.32
CA ALA A 172 0.87 24.83 -24.36
C ALA A 172 0.56 23.90 -23.17
N SER A 173 0.46 24.45 -21.96
CA SER A 173 0.09 23.65 -20.80
C SER A 173 -1.38 23.20 -20.88
N GLY A 174 -1.66 21.95 -20.53
CA GLY A 174 -3.00 21.38 -20.51
C GLY A 174 -3.14 20.04 -21.23
N ILE A 175 -4.37 19.67 -21.58
CA ILE A 175 -4.68 18.39 -22.22
C ILE A 175 -4.53 18.51 -23.75
N HIS A 176 -3.65 17.71 -24.33
CA HIS A 176 -3.49 17.56 -25.78
C HIS A 176 -4.11 16.25 -26.23
N TYR A 177 -5.14 16.32 -27.10
CA TYR A 177 -5.90 15.14 -27.53
C TYR A 177 -5.68 14.82 -29.00
N VAL A 178 -5.14 13.64 -29.28
CA VAL A 178 -4.91 13.14 -30.64
C VAL A 178 -5.94 12.07 -30.98
N LYS A 179 -6.86 12.40 -31.90
CA LYS A 179 -8.02 11.55 -32.23
C LYS A 179 -7.68 10.22 -32.91
N LYS A 180 -6.59 10.17 -33.68
CA LYS A 180 -6.11 8.99 -34.43
C LYS A 180 -4.75 9.26 -35.05
N GLY A 181 -4.11 8.25 -35.63
CA GLY A 181 -2.87 8.40 -36.38
C GLY A 181 -1.63 8.01 -35.58
N THR A 182 -0.45 8.50 -36.01
CA THR A 182 0.82 8.26 -35.33
C THR A 182 1.41 9.58 -34.86
N VAL A 183 1.70 9.67 -33.57
CA VAL A 183 2.37 10.80 -32.92
C VAL A 183 3.85 10.49 -32.84
N PHE A 184 4.67 11.41 -33.33
CA PHE A 184 6.12 11.38 -33.21
C PHE A 184 6.56 12.47 -32.25
N LEU A 185 7.07 12.09 -31.08
CA LEU A 185 7.71 13.03 -30.17
C LEU A 185 9.17 13.15 -30.56
N LYS A 186 9.57 14.35 -30.98
CA LYS A 186 10.92 14.67 -31.43
C LYS A 186 11.69 15.45 -30.36
N ASN A 187 12.93 15.78 -30.68
CA ASN A 187 13.78 16.54 -29.79
C ASN A 187 13.16 17.88 -29.37
N GLY A 188 13.40 18.25 -28.11
CA GLY A 188 12.91 19.47 -27.47
C GLY A 188 11.43 19.45 -27.12
N THR A 189 10.74 18.30 -27.26
CA THR A 189 9.33 18.21 -26.88
C THR A 189 9.19 18.40 -25.37
N TYR A 190 8.43 19.42 -24.98
CA TYR A 190 8.12 19.69 -23.58
C TYR A 190 6.62 19.93 -23.41
N LEU A 191 6.02 19.25 -22.45
CA LEU A 191 4.61 19.44 -22.07
C LEU A 191 4.45 19.43 -20.56
N ASP A 192 3.84 20.50 -20.02
CA ASP A 192 3.22 20.49 -18.70
C ASP A 192 1.72 20.21 -18.88
N GLY A 193 1.32 18.96 -18.78
CA GLY A 193 -0.03 18.55 -19.10
C GLY A 193 -0.21 17.06 -19.33
N THR A 194 -1.27 16.72 -20.06
CA THR A 194 -1.61 15.35 -20.42
C THR A 194 -1.60 15.20 -21.92
N LEU A 195 -0.82 14.25 -22.44
CA LEU A 195 -0.88 13.86 -23.85
C LEU A 195 -1.75 12.62 -24.01
N VAL A 196 -2.93 12.77 -24.62
CA VAL A 196 -3.87 11.68 -24.91
C VAL A 196 -3.79 11.28 -26.37
N ILE A 197 -3.46 10.02 -26.64
CA ILE A 197 -3.23 9.50 -27.98
C ILE A 197 -4.16 8.32 -28.22
N MET A 198 -5.17 8.50 -29.07
CA MET A 198 -6.10 7.45 -29.50
C MET A 198 -5.55 6.63 -30.69
N GLY A 199 -4.24 6.65 -30.89
CA GLY A 199 -3.52 6.00 -31.97
C GLY A 199 -2.13 5.60 -31.50
N LYS A 200 -1.13 5.66 -32.38
CA LYS A 200 0.22 5.18 -32.09
C LYS A 200 1.14 6.29 -31.57
N LEU A 201 2.03 5.95 -30.65
CA LEU A 201 3.08 6.84 -30.17
C LEU A 201 4.46 6.29 -30.55
N LYS A 202 5.30 7.13 -31.15
CA LYS A 202 6.71 6.84 -31.37
C LYS A 202 7.56 7.96 -30.80
N VAL A 203 8.45 7.62 -29.87
CA VAL A 203 9.38 8.60 -29.31
C VAL A 203 10.70 8.46 -30.05
N VAL A 204 10.95 9.42 -30.94
CA VAL A 204 12.15 9.48 -31.78
C VAL A 204 13.16 10.50 -31.26
N GLY A 205 12.75 11.37 -30.33
CA GLY A 205 13.63 12.33 -29.69
C GLY A 205 14.33 11.81 -28.44
N THR A 206 15.44 12.45 -28.07
CA THR A 206 16.31 12.10 -26.94
C THR A 206 16.17 13.06 -25.74
N ASP A 207 15.37 14.10 -25.84
CA ASP A 207 15.09 15.12 -24.81
C ASP A 207 13.58 15.44 -24.77
N VAL A 208 12.77 14.41 -24.58
CA VAL A 208 11.31 14.53 -24.48
C VAL A 208 10.92 14.59 -23.01
N ILE A 209 10.21 15.64 -22.59
CA ILE A 209 9.79 15.82 -21.20
C ILE A 209 8.28 16.01 -21.14
N LEU A 210 7.59 15.12 -20.42
CA LEU A 210 6.17 15.22 -20.14
C LEU A 210 6.00 15.31 -18.61
N ASN A 211 5.46 16.41 -18.10
CA ASN A 211 5.13 16.56 -16.68
C ASN A 211 3.61 16.59 -16.51
N ALA A 212 3.09 15.72 -15.65
CA ALA A 212 1.70 15.74 -15.24
C ALA A 212 1.40 17.02 -14.46
N ILE A 213 0.20 17.54 -14.67
CA ILE A 213 -0.36 18.65 -13.89
C ILE A 213 -1.48 18.13 -13.00
N PRO A 214 -1.61 18.67 -11.77
CA PRO A 214 -2.76 18.38 -10.93
C PRO A 214 -4.02 19.05 -11.48
N ASP A 215 -5.16 18.42 -11.22
CA ASP A 215 -6.47 19.05 -11.37
C ASP A 215 -6.72 20.09 -10.25
N SER A 216 -7.90 20.69 -10.24
CA SER A 216 -8.30 21.66 -9.20
C SER A 216 -8.36 21.07 -7.79
N ASN A 217 -8.44 19.74 -7.65
CA ASN A 217 -8.48 19.04 -6.37
C ASN A 217 -7.08 18.60 -5.90
N GLY A 218 -6.06 18.82 -6.73
CA GLY A 218 -4.68 18.43 -6.43
C GLY A 218 -4.32 16.99 -6.85
N THR A 219 -5.21 16.29 -7.54
CA THR A 219 -4.99 14.95 -8.09
C THR A 219 -4.33 15.05 -9.46
N TYR A 220 -3.24 14.32 -9.67
CA TYR A 220 -2.50 14.38 -10.95
C TYR A 220 -3.25 13.67 -12.06
N LEU A 221 -3.48 14.37 -13.17
CA LEU A 221 -3.84 13.73 -14.43
C LEU A 221 -2.63 12.93 -14.95
N PRO A 222 -2.82 11.84 -15.71
CA PRO A 222 -1.71 11.15 -16.32
C PRO A 222 -0.91 12.09 -17.24
N ALA A 223 0.41 12.01 -17.22
CA ALA A 223 1.25 12.74 -18.16
C ALA A 223 1.08 12.21 -19.59
N LEU A 224 0.83 10.90 -19.71
CA LEU A 224 0.70 10.21 -20.98
C LEU A 224 -0.42 9.17 -20.93
N ILE A 225 -1.31 9.22 -21.91
CA ILE A 225 -2.38 8.24 -22.14
C ILE A 225 -2.30 7.77 -23.58
N VAL A 226 -2.15 6.46 -23.78
CA VAL A 226 -2.24 5.84 -25.10
C VAL A 226 -3.39 4.84 -25.10
N ALA A 227 -4.46 5.18 -25.79
CA ALA A 227 -5.73 4.46 -25.74
C ALA A 227 -5.88 3.37 -26.81
N ASP A 228 -4.96 3.28 -27.76
CA ASP A 228 -4.99 2.27 -28.81
C ASP A 228 -4.41 0.95 -28.28
N SER A 229 -5.23 -0.11 -28.24
CA SER A 229 -4.81 -1.43 -27.77
C SER A 229 -3.81 -2.14 -28.69
N THR A 230 -3.56 -1.58 -29.88
CA THR A 230 -2.65 -2.13 -30.90
C THR A 230 -1.39 -1.30 -31.07
N SER A 231 -1.29 -0.17 -30.38
CA SER A 231 -0.13 0.71 -30.47
C SER A 231 0.95 0.27 -29.51
N ASP A 232 2.18 0.28 -30.00
CA ASP A 232 3.39 0.16 -29.20
C ASP A 232 3.87 1.56 -28.82
N ILE A 233 4.09 1.81 -27.53
CA ILE A 233 4.93 2.94 -27.10
C ILE A 233 6.36 2.46 -27.15
N SER A 234 7.06 2.68 -28.26
CA SER A 234 8.51 2.44 -28.34
C SER A 234 9.25 3.71 -28.00
N THR A 235 9.99 3.69 -26.90
CA THR A 235 10.95 4.76 -26.57
C THR A 235 12.37 4.33 -26.95
N THR A 236 13.12 5.25 -27.53
CA THR A 236 14.58 5.13 -27.69
C THR A 236 15.18 6.21 -26.79
N PRO A 237 16.25 5.93 -26.04
CA PRO A 237 16.48 6.51 -24.72
C PRO A 237 16.50 8.05 -24.73
N GLY A 238 15.80 8.65 -23.76
CA GLY A 238 15.78 10.11 -23.59
C GLY A 238 14.43 10.75 -23.23
N ILE A 239 13.40 9.95 -22.93
CA ILE A 239 12.14 10.50 -22.40
C ILE A 239 12.15 10.57 -20.88
N ILE A 240 11.66 11.68 -20.34
CA ILE A 240 11.37 11.88 -18.93
C ILE A 240 9.88 12.09 -18.81
N ILE A 241 9.19 11.19 -18.10
CA ILE A 241 7.77 11.33 -17.81
C ILE A 241 7.60 11.48 -16.31
N ARG A 242 7.11 12.64 -15.89
CA ARG A 242 6.82 12.94 -14.49
C ARG A 242 5.33 12.90 -14.23
N GLY A 243 4.81 11.73 -13.95
CA GLY A 243 3.44 11.51 -13.51
C GLY A 243 2.91 10.14 -13.92
N PRO A 244 1.62 9.89 -13.69
CA PRO A 244 0.97 8.64 -14.08
C PRO A 244 1.02 8.42 -15.59
N ILE A 245 1.13 7.16 -16.01
CA ILE A 245 1.07 6.73 -17.41
C ILE A 245 -0.01 5.69 -17.55
N PHE A 246 -0.83 5.80 -18.59
CA PHE A 246 -1.80 4.79 -18.95
C PHE A 246 -1.63 4.33 -20.40
N SER A 247 -1.62 3.01 -20.62
CA SER A 247 -1.64 2.40 -21.95
C SER A 247 -2.68 1.29 -22.02
N ALA A 248 -3.65 1.43 -22.94
CA ALA A 248 -4.59 0.35 -23.25
C ALA A 248 -3.95 -0.76 -24.10
N GLY A 249 -2.83 -0.47 -24.78
CA GLY A 249 -2.07 -1.40 -25.61
C GLY A 249 -0.70 -1.77 -25.03
N PRO A 250 0.10 -2.54 -25.80
CA PRO A 250 1.48 -2.85 -25.44
C PRO A 250 2.32 -1.60 -25.24
N PHE A 251 3.16 -1.62 -24.20
CA PHE A 251 4.05 -0.53 -23.83
C PHE A 251 5.49 -1.04 -23.77
N SER A 252 6.39 -0.56 -24.65
CA SER A 252 7.80 -0.99 -24.71
C SER A 252 8.77 0.17 -24.43
N MET A 253 9.26 0.26 -23.20
CA MET A 253 10.16 1.34 -22.81
C MET A 253 11.61 0.89 -22.79
N LYS A 254 12.45 1.57 -23.58
CA LYS A 254 13.90 1.32 -23.69
C LYS A 254 14.68 2.53 -23.20
N GLY A 255 14.76 2.62 -21.88
CA GLY A 255 15.42 3.71 -21.16
C GLY A 255 14.59 4.97 -20.96
N GLY A 256 15.06 5.83 -20.07
CA GLY A 256 14.38 7.07 -19.66
C GLY A 256 14.15 7.12 -18.14
N THR A 257 13.40 8.13 -17.69
CA THR A 257 13.05 8.31 -16.28
C THR A 257 11.54 8.45 -16.14
N LEU A 258 10.94 7.64 -15.27
CA LEU A 258 9.53 7.66 -14.93
C LEU A 258 9.35 8.04 -13.46
N THR A 259 8.44 8.97 -13.18
CA THR A 259 8.04 9.27 -11.80
C THR A 259 6.53 9.09 -11.68
N GLY A 260 6.07 8.05 -10.98
CA GLY A 260 4.64 7.75 -10.83
C GLY A 260 4.23 6.40 -11.41
N PRO A 261 2.94 6.05 -11.31
CA PRO A 261 2.45 4.72 -11.66
C PRO A 261 2.39 4.51 -13.18
N LEU A 262 2.78 3.32 -13.60
CA LEU A 262 2.62 2.84 -14.98
C LEU A 262 1.51 1.81 -15.04
N VAL A 263 0.42 2.13 -15.74
CA VAL A 263 -0.72 1.24 -15.94
C VAL A 263 -0.78 0.81 -17.41
N GLY A 264 -0.67 -0.49 -17.69
CA GLY A 264 -0.56 -0.99 -19.06
C GLY A 264 -1.20 -2.37 -19.25
N THR A 265 -1.53 -2.74 -20.48
CA THR A 265 -2.00 -4.11 -20.78
C THR A 265 -0.85 -5.11 -20.79
N GLU A 266 0.16 -4.86 -21.64
CA GLU A 266 1.42 -5.58 -21.74
C GLU A 266 2.55 -4.57 -21.58
N ILE A 267 3.53 -4.87 -20.73
CA ILE A 267 4.61 -3.94 -20.41
C ILE A 267 5.97 -4.61 -20.63
N GLU A 268 6.77 -4.08 -21.54
CA GLU A 268 8.17 -4.45 -21.75
C GLU A 268 9.08 -3.35 -21.19
N LEU A 269 9.76 -3.63 -20.07
CA LEU A 269 10.71 -2.72 -19.45
C LEU A 269 12.14 -3.21 -19.71
N SER A 270 12.90 -2.41 -20.45
CA SER A 270 14.26 -2.79 -20.87
C SER A 270 15.32 -1.76 -20.44
N SER A 271 16.57 -2.10 -20.74
CA SER A 271 17.78 -1.50 -20.15
C SER A 271 17.76 0.02 -19.97
N LYS A 272 18.32 0.46 -18.83
CA LYS A 272 18.52 1.87 -18.45
C LYS A 272 17.23 2.66 -18.22
N LEU A 273 16.14 1.98 -17.91
CA LEU A 273 14.94 2.60 -17.38
C LEU A 273 15.06 2.80 -15.87
N ASP A 274 14.81 4.02 -15.41
CA ASP A 274 14.71 4.35 -13.99
C ASP A 274 13.28 4.74 -13.63
N ILE A 275 12.64 3.94 -12.76
CA ILE A 275 11.33 4.22 -12.18
C ILE A 275 11.57 4.69 -10.76
N ASN A 276 11.34 5.98 -10.52
CA ASN A 276 11.52 6.61 -9.22
C ASN A 276 10.36 7.57 -8.96
N ASP A 277 9.48 7.20 -8.04
CA ASP A 277 8.29 8.02 -7.74
C ASP A 277 8.60 9.30 -6.95
N LEU A 278 9.86 9.51 -6.57
CA LEU A 278 10.33 10.64 -5.78
C LEU A 278 9.56 10.82 -4.47
N SER A 279 8.97 9.75 -3.94
CA SER A 279 8.11 9.77 -2.76
C SER A 279 6.88 10.67 -2.88
N ASN A 280 6.37 10.89 -4.11
CA ASN A 280 5.14 11.67 -4.33
C ASN A 280 3.90 10.77 -4.32
N GLU A 281 3.26 10.65 -3.16
CA GLU A 281 2.05 9.85 -2.95
C GLU A 281 0.89 10.25 -3.89
N LYS A 282 0.79 11.54 -4.27
CA LYS A 282 -0.31 12.04 -5.10
C LYS A 282 -0.35 11.51 -6.53
N TYR A 283 0.76 10.93 -7.01
CA TYR A 283 0.75 10.23 -8.30
C TYR A 283 -0.07 8.94 -8.24
N TYR A 284 -0.33 8.39 -7.06
CA TYR A 284 -1.02 7.13 -6.88
C TYR A 284 -2.53 7.26 -6.62
N ASP A 285 -3.05 8.50 -6.61
CA ASP A 285 -4.49 8.75 -6.55
C ASP A 285 -5.19 8.29 -7.83
N TYR A 286 -6.47 7.94 -7.75
CA TYR A 286 -7.25 7.60 -8.94
C TYR A 286 -7.51 8.87 -9.78
N PRO A 287 -6.96 9.00 -10.99
CA PRO A 287 -7.05 10.22 -11.76
C PRO A 287 -8.46 10.41 -12.36
N PRO A 288 -8.92 11.66 -12.53
CA PRO A 288 -10.12 11.94 -13.32
C PRO A 288 -9.89 11.65 -14.81
N GLY A 289 -10.98 11.48 -15.56
CA GLY A 289 -10.93 11.09 -16.98
C GLY A 289 -10.90 9.58 -17.21
N PHE A 290 -11.17 8.80 -16.19
CA PHE A 290 -11.45 7.37 -16.27
C PHE A 290 -12.87 7.08 -15.78
N GLY A 291 -13.36 5.87 -16.04
CA GLY A 291 -14.61 5.40 -15.45
C GLY A 291 -14.63 5.52 -13.92
N ASP A 292 -15.82 5.50 -13.32
CA ASP A 292 -15.95 5.56 -11.86
C ASP A 292 -15.08 4.47 -11.21
N VAL A 293 -14.23 4.87 -10.25
CA VAL A 293 -13.37 3.94 -9.51
C VAL A 293 -14.20 2.85 -8.83
N HIS A 294 -15.44 3.14 -8.45
CA HIS A 294 -16.38 2.20 -7.83
C HIS A 294 -17.19 1.37 -8.82
N ALA A 295 -17.05 1.60 -10.13
CA ALA A 295 -17.63 0.74 -11.16
C ALA A 295 -16.91 -0.62 -11.26
N TYR A 296 -15.75 -0.76 -10.60
CA TYR A 296 -14.92 -1.96 -10.60
C TYR A 296 -14.77 -2.49 -9.17
N ASP A 297 -14.81 -3.81 -9.02
CA ASP A 297 -14.50 -4.46 -7.75
C ASP A 297 -12.99 -4.67 -7.64
N TRP A 298 -12.29 -3.60 -7.23
CA TRP A 298 -10.85 -3.65 -7.05
C TRP A 298 -10.49 -4.52 -5.84
N PRO A 299 -9.34 -5.21 -5.88
CA PRO A 299 -8.80 -5.85 -4.68
C PRO A 299 -8.63 -4.84 -3.55
N LYS A 300 -9.02 -5.21 -2.34
CA LYS A 300 -8.98 -4.37 -1.15
C LYS A 300 -7.73 -4.68 -0.32
N ARG A 301 -7.14 -3.66 0.30
CA ARG A 301 -6.07 -3.80 1.31
C ARG A 301 -6.39 -3.02 2.57
N ILE A 302 -5.73 -3.39 3.66
CA ILE A 302 -5.77 -2.64 4.91
C ILE A 302 -5.11 -1.28 4.68
N SER A 303 -5.83 -0.21 5.02
CA SER A 303 -5.27 1.14 4.97
C SER A 303 -4.26 1.33 6.09
N ALA A 304 -3.08 1.90 5.78
CA ALA A 304 -1.90 1.94 6.63
C ALA A 304 -2.12 2.59 8.01
N GLN A 305 -3.13 3.46 8.15
CA GLN A 305 -3.43 4.21 9.38
C GLN A 305 -4.74 3.80 10.07
N SER A 306 -5.30 2.65 9.72
CA SER A 306 -6.71 2.35 10.04
C SER A 306 -6.96 1.45 11.25
N TRP A 307 -5.91 1.03 11.96
CA TRP A 307 -6.05 0.17 13.14
C TRP A 307 -6.71 0.92 14.30
N LYS A 308 -8.00 0.66 14.53
CA LYS A 308 -8.73 1.13 15.72
C LYS A 308 -9.04 -0.05 16.62
N VAL A 309 -8.40 -0.09 17.78
CA VAL A 309 -8.70 -1.07 18.82
C VAL A 309 -9.66 -0.42 19.82
N VAL A 310 -10.85 -0.99 19.95
CA VAL A 310 -11.79 -0.66 21.02
C VAL A 310 -11.74 -1.81 22.03
N LEU A 311 -11.20 -1.51 23.21
CA LEU A 311 -11.11 -2.45 24.34
C LEU A 311 -12.47 -2.59 25.03
#